data_AF-A0A437LLB3-F1
#
_entry.id   AF-A0A437LLB3-F1
#
_cell.length_a   1.000
_cell.length_b   1.000
_cell.length_c   1.000
_cell.angle_alpha   90.00
_cell.angle_beta   90.00
_cell.angle_gamma   90.00
#
_symmetry.space_group_name_H-M   'P 1'
#
loop_
_entity.id
_entity.type
_entity.pdbx_description
1 polymer ?
#
loop_
_entity_poly.entity_id
_entity_poly.type
_entity_poly.pdbx_seq_one_letter_code
_entity_poly.pdbx_strand_id
1 'polypeptide(L)'
;MRRSHRHRGWSRLEAVAMLIVLAVLATLLLHRLAGVGQEARRVQLRMAAENARINAQLIALRCPVELDLPCWQRVLQDLQRVNLRAPQGPLAPDPEAQMPVHADVQALLQTVALAAGLRQHGGAGQSWQLLPDGRDTLHVALQGVAHCRFSLRWEGPNRPVSVQDAEDLC
;
A
#
# COMPACT_ATOMS: atom_id res chain seq x y z
N MET A 1 -34.78 -20.10 57.85
CA MET A 1 -33.61 -19.22 57.57
C MET A 1 -33.72 -18.68 56.15
N ARG A 2 -34.12 -17.41 55.95
CA ARG A 2 -34.13 -16.74 54.63
C ARG A 2 -33.10 -15.61 54.64
N ARG A 3 -32.00 -15.77 53.90
CA ARG A 3 -31.01 -14.71 53.68
C ARG A 3 -31.53 -13.73 52.63
N SER A 4 -31.83 -12.52 53.06
CA SER A 4 -32.17 -11.39 52.20
C SER A 4 -30.93 -10.95 51.42
N HIS A 5 -30.89 -11.21 50.12
CA HIS A 5 -29.94 -10.59 49.20
C HIS A 5 -30.36 -9.12 49.01
N ARG A 6 -29.77 -8.21 49.79
CA ARG A 6 -29.79 -6.78 49.46
C ARG A 6 -28.95 -6.58 48.20
N HIS A 7 -29.61 -6.43 47.06
CA HIS A 7 -29.01 -5.76 45.91
C HIS A 7 -28.64 -4.34 46.37
N ARG A 8 -27.34 -4.06 46.54
CA ARG A 8 -26.84 -2.68 46.62
C ARG A 8 -27.14 -2.04 45.28
N GLY A 9 -28.27 -1.35 45.18
CA GLY A 9 -28.59 -0.51 44.05
C GLY A 9 -27.48 0.53 43.92
N TRP A 10 -26.78 0.52 42.79
CA TRP A 10 -25.78 1.53 42.50
C TRP A 10 -26.42 2.90 42.57
N SER A 11 -25.76 3.83 43.25
CA SER A 11 -26.21 5.21 43.27
C SER A 11 -26.14 5.78 41.85
N ARG A 12 -27.08 6.65 41.46
CA ARG A 12 -27.07 7.28 40.13
C ARG A 12 -25.73 7.97 39.82
N LEU A 13 -25.03 8.44 40.84
CA LEU A 13 -23.70 9.04 40.74
C LEU A 13 -22.62 8.02 40.35
N GLU A 14 -22.64 6.79 40.89
CA GLU A 14 -21.71 5.72 40.51
C GLU A 14 -21.91 5.30 39.05
N ALA A 15 -23.16 5.22 38.59
CA ALA A 15 -23.48 4.90 37.19
C ALA A 15 -22.97 5.99 36.23
N VAL A 16 -23.15 7.27 36.56
CA VAL A 16 -22.64 8.39 35.77
C VAL A 16 -21.11 8.42 35.77
N ALA A 17 -20.47 8.20 36.91
CA ALA A 17 -19.02 8.12 37.00
C ALA A 17 -18.45 6.99 36.14
N MET A 18 -19.08 5.81 36.14
CA MET A 18 -18.65 4.68 35.31
C MET A 18 -18.79 4.99 33.81
N LEU A 19 -19.88 5.63 33.38
CA LEU A 19 -20.07 6.04 31.98
C LEU A 19 -19.02 7.03 31.52
N ILE A 20 -18.66 8.01 32.36
CA ILE A 20 -17.59 8.98 32.06
C ILE A 20 -16.25 8.26 31.89
N VAL A 21 -15.91 7.36 32.81
CA VAL A 21 -14.66 6.58 32.72
C VAL A 21 -14.62 5.74 31.44
N LEU A 22 -15.71 5.07 31.09
CA LEU A 22 -15.81 4.28 29.86
C LEU A 22 -15.68 5.16 28.60
N ALA A 23 -16.31 6.34 28.58
CA ALA A 23 -16.22 7.27 27.45
C ALA A 23 -14.79 7.81 27.26
N VAL A 24 -14.11 8.17 28.35
CA VAL A 24 -12.72 8.63 28.32
C VAL A 24 -11.79 7.52 27.82
N LEU A 25 -11.94 6.30 28.35
CA LEU A 25 -11.15 5.14 27.93
C LEU A 25 -11.38 4.80 26.45
N ALA A 26 -12.64 4.80 25.99
CA ALA A 26 -12.97 4.57 24.59
C ALA A 26 -12.32 5.62 23.68
N THR A 27 -12.37 6.90 24.07
CA THR A 27 -11.76 7.99 23.30
C THR A 27 -10.24 7.86 23.24
N LEU A 28 -9.59 7.53 24.36
CA LEU A 28 -8.15 7.29 24.41
C LEU A 28 -7.73 6.10 23.53
N LEU A 29 -8.49 5.01 23.57
CA LEU A 29 -8.25 3.83 22.73
C LEU A 29 -8.41 4.16 21.24
N LEU A 30 -9.48 4.87 20.87
CA LEU A 30 -9.69 5.33 19.49
C LEU A 30 -8.56 6.22 19.01
N HIS A 31 -8.07 7.14 19.86
CA HIS A 31 -6.97 8.02 19.51
C HIS A 31 -5.65 7.25 19.33
N ARG A 32 -5.37 6.27 20.20
CA ARG A 32 -4.19 5.39 20.07
C ARG A 32 -4.27 4.52 18.83
N LEU A 33 -5.44 3.95 18.53
CA LEU A 33 -5.68 3.15 17.33
C LEU A 33 -5.51 3.99 16.06
N ALA A 34 -5.98 5.24 16.06
CA ALA A 34 -5.77 6.17 14.96
C ALA A 34 -4.27 6.44 14.72
N GLY A 35 -3.51 6.70 15.78
CA GLY A 35 -2.06 6.92 15.68
C GLY A 35 -1.29 5.70 15.17
N VAL A 36 -1.63 4.49 15.65
CA VAL A 36 -1.04 3.24 15.13
C VAL A 36 -1.40 3.03 13.66
N GLY A 37 -2.64 3.35 13.27
CA GLY A 37 -3.09 3.28 11.88
C GLY A 37 -2.33 4.22 10.95
N GLN A 38 -2.03 5.45 11.39
CA GLN A 38 -1.22 6.41 10.64
C GLN A 38 0.21 5.92 10.44
N GLU A 39 0.86 5.44 11.51
CA GLU A 39 2.23 4.93 11.42
C GLU A 39 2.32 3.69 10.52
N ALA A 40 1.35 2.77 10.62
CA ALA A 40 1.27 1.62 9.74
C ALA A 40 1.17 2.04 8.26
N ARG A 41 0.36 3.06 7.95
CA ARG A 41 0.22 3.60 6.58
C ARG A 41 1.51 4.27 6.09
N ARG A 42 2.20 5.03 6.95
CA ARG A 42 3.53 5.61 6.64
C ARG A 42 4.54 4.54 6.27
N VAL A 43 4.64 3.49 7.09
CA VAL A 43 5.58 2.38 6.84
C VAL A 43 5.20 1.65 5.56
N GLN A 44 3.90 1.41 5.31
CA GLN A 44 3.42 0.81 4.06
C GLN A 44 3.76 1.65 2.84
N LEU A 45 3.56 2.97 2.90
CA LEU A 45 3.92 3.89 1.82
C LEU A 45 5.42 3.84 1.53
N ARG A 46 6.26 3.92 2.56
CA ARG A 46 7.72 3.83 2.42
C ARG A 46 8.16 2.50 1.84
N MET A 47 7.63 1.38 2.33
CA MET A 47 7.95 0.06 1.77
C MET A 47 7.53 -0.07 0.31
N ALA A 48 6.35 0.45 -0.05
CA ALA A 48 5.86 0.46 -1.42
C ALA A 48 6.75 1.30 -2.35
N ALA A 49 7.12 2.50 -1.92
CA ALA A 49 8.02 3.39 -2.64
C ALA A 49 9.41 2.78 -2.84
N GLU A 50 9.99 2.18 -1.79
CA GLU A 50 11.29 1.51 -1.90
C GLU A 50 11.23 0.28 -2.81
N ASN A 51 10.17 -0.53 -2.73
CA ASN A 51 9.99 -1.67 -3.65
C ASN A 51 9.90 -1.20 -5.11
N ALA A 52 9.18 -0.10 -5.36
CA ALA A 52 9.10 0.48 -6.70
C ALA A 52 10.47 1.03 -7.16
N ARG A 53 11.23 1.64 -6.26
CA ARG A 53 12.58 2.18 -6.53
C ARG A 53 13.57 1.06 -6.86
N ILE A 54 13.57 -0.03 -6.09
CA ILE A 54 14.40 -1.21 -6.33
C ILE A 54 14.05 -1.84 -7.69
N ASN A 55 12.76 -2.01 -7.98
CA ASN A 55 12.33 -2.58 -9.25
C ASN A 55 12.73 -1.70 -10.44
N ALA A 56 12.53 -0.39 -10.34
CA ALA A 56 12.97 0.57 -11.36
C ALA A 56 14.48 0.46 -11.64
N GLN A 57 15.30 0.37 -10.59
CA GLN A 57 16.76 0.21 -10.73
C GLN A 57 17.13 -1.14 -11.35
N LEU A 58 16.50 -2.24 -10.93
CA LEU A 58 16.76 -3.58 -11.46
C LEU A 58 16.43 -3.68 -12.94
N ILE A 59 15.35 -3.04 -13.37
CA ILE A 59 14.99 -2.96 -14.78
C ILE A 59 16.04 -2.15 -15.55
N ALA A 60 16.41 -0.96 -15.05
CA ALA A 60 17.42 -0.12 -15.68
C ALA A 60 18.78 -0.85 -15.83
N LEU A 61 19.13 -1.70 -14.86
CA LEU A 61 20.35 -2.51 -14.89
C LEU A 61 20.28 -3.67 -15.88
N ARG A 62 19.13 -4.37 -15.97
CA ARG A 62 18.99 -5.60 -16.77
C ARG A 62 18.57 -5.35 -18.21
N CYS A 63 17.93 -4.21 -18.48
CA CYS A 63 17.46 -3.83 -19.80
C CYS A 63 18.21 -2.58 -20.27
N PRO A 64 19.40 -2.73 -20.88
CA PRO A 64 20.26 -1.62 -21.29
C PRO A 64 19.73 -0.88 -22.51
N VAL A 65 18.80 -1.48 -23.26
CA VAL A 65 18.13 -0.86 -24.41
C VAL A 65 16.84 -0.21 -23.93
N GLU A 66 16.70 1.08 -24.22
CA GLU A 66 15.53 1.89 -23.92
C GLU A 66 14.25 1.24 -24.49
N LEU A 67 13.22 1.09 -23.66
CA LEU A 67 11.91 0.57 -24.07
C LEU A 67 11.95 -0.82 -24.76
N ASP A 68 12.93 -1.67 -24.43
CA ASP A 68 12.88 -3.10 -24.76
C ASP A 68 11.80 -3.79 -23.91
N LEU A 69 10.53 -3.59 -24.31
CA LEU A 69 9.36 -4.15 -23.67
C LEU A 69 9.50 -5.67 -23.41
N PRO A 70 9.99 -6.50 -24.36
CA PRO A 70 10.29 -7.90 -24.09
C PRO A 70 11.32 -8.14 -22.98
N CYS A 71 12.40 -7.34 -22.88
CA CYS A 71 13.33 -7.43 -21.76
C CYS A 71 12.66 -7.05 -20.45
N TRP A 72 11.94 -5.93 -20.43
CA TRP A 72 11.24 -5.42 -19.26
C TRP A 72 10.24 -6.44 -18.72
N GLN A 73 9.38 -6.98 -19.59
CA GLN A 73 8.42 -8.01 -19.22
C GLN A 73 9.08 -9.25 -18.61
N ARG A 74 10.21 -9.72 -19.16
CA ARG A 74 10.96 -10.86 -18.60
C ARG A 74 11.50 -10.55 -17.22
N VAL A 75 12.18 -9.42 -17.05
CA VAL A 75 12.74 -9.00 -15.75
C VAL A 75 11.64 -8.86 -14.70
N LEU A 76 10.52 -8.28 -15.08
CA LEU A 76 9.42 -8.04 -14.16
C LEU A 76 8.65 -9.33 -13.82
N GLN A 77 8.49 -10.26 -14.75
CA GLN A 77 7.96 -11.60 -14.46
C GLN A 77 8.85 -12.35 -13.48
N ASP A 78 10.18 -12.25 -13.62
CA ASP A 78 11.12 -12.84 -12.67
C ASP A 78 11.00 -12.20 -11.28
N LEU A 79 10.84 -10.87 -11.20
CA LEU A 79 10.62 -10.16 -9.93
C LEU A 79 9.30 -10.55 -9.27
N GLN A 80 8.22 -10.67 -10.04
CA GLN A 80 6.93 -11.14 -9.54
C GLN A 80 7.02 -12.57 -8.99
N ARG A 81 7.74 -13.47 -9.66
CA ARG A 81 7.97 -14.85 -9.17
C ARG A 81 8.74 -14.89 -7.86
N VAL A 82 9.70 -13.98 -7.65
CA VAL A 82 10.44 -13.89 -6.39
C VAL A 82 9.57 -13.36 -5.26
N ASN A 83 8.75 -12.33 -5.51
CA ASN A 83 7.82 -11.79 -4.52
C ASN A 83 6.67 -12.75 -4.17
N LEU A 84 6.26 -13.61 -5.12
CA LEU A 84 5.22 -14.63 -4.91
C LEU A 84 5.75 -15.94 -4.31
N ARG A 85 7.07 -16.12 -4.19
CA ARG A 85 7.67 -17.23 -3.41
C ARG A 85 7.55 -16.97 -1.89
N ALA A 86 6.32 -16.76 -1.43
CA ALA A 86 5.93 -17.25 -0.12
C ALA A 86 5.99 -18.81 -0.15
N PRO A 87 6.13 -19.52 0.98
CA PRO A 87 6.47 -20.95 1.02
C PRO A 87 5.34 -21.90 0.53
N GLN A 88 4.42 -21.43 -0.29
CA GLN A 88 3.25 -22.16 -0.75
C GLN A 88 3.28 -22.37 -2.28
N GLY A 89 4.09 -23.35 -2.70
CA GLY A 89 3.94 -24.00 -4.00
C GLY A 89 4.14 -23.13 -5.25
N PRO A 90 4.05 -23.73 -6.45
CA PRO A 90 4.16 -23.00 -7.70
C PRO A 90 2.87 -22.21 -7.91
N LEU A 91 2.85 -20.94 -7.50
CA LEU A 91 1.79 -20.01 -7.90
C LEU A 91 1.84 -19.82 -9.42
N ALA A 92 0.73 -20.17 -10.07
CA ALA A 92 0.54 -19.88 -11.48
C ALA A 92 0.72 -18.37 -11.74
N PRO A 93 1.27 -17.97 -12.90
CA PRO A 93 1.36 -16.57 -13.27
C PRO A 93 -0.05 -15.96 -13.20
N ASP A 94 -0.18 -14.92 -12.38
CA ASP A 94 -1.45 -14.29 -12.09
C ASP A 94 -2.00 -13.62 -13.38
N PRO A 95 -3.19 -14.02 -13.88
CA PRO A 95 -3.77 -13.45 -15.08
C PRO A 95 -4.11 -11.95 -14.93
N GLU A 96 -4.24 -11.41 -13.71
CA GLU A 96 -4.44 -9.97 -13.49
C GLU A 96 -3.13 -9.18 -13.51
N ALA A 97 -1.97 -9.85 -13.47
CA ALA A 97 -0.67 -9.24 -13.71
C ALA A 97 -0.35 -9.13 -15.21
N GLN A 98 -1.37 -9.15 -16.08
CA GLN A 98 -1.22 -8.89 -17.51
C GLN A 98 -0.59 -7.52 -17.70
N MET A 99 0.69 -7.54 -18.05
CA MET A 99 1.45 -6.33 -18.30
C MET A 99 0.91 -5.65 -19.54
N PRO A 100 0.68 -4.32 -19.50
CA PRO A 100 0.29 -3.59 -20.68
C PRO A 100 1.35 -3.79 -21.78
N VAL A 101 0.89 -4.14 -22.98
CA VAL A 101 1.74 -4.53 -24.14
C VAL A 101 2.20 -3.30 -24.94
N HIS A 102 1.74 -2.10 -24.58
CA HIS A 102 1.97 -0.88 -25.34
C HIS A 102 3.28 -0.16 -24.95
N ALA A 103 3.99 0.37 -25.96
CA ALA A 103 5.20 1.19 -25.82
C ALA A 103 4.88 2.63 -25.38
N ASP A 104 4.01 2.77 -24.37
CA ASP A 104 3.71 4.05 -23.76
C ASP A 104 4.41 4.16 -22.39
N VAL A 105 4.91 5.35 -22.09
CA VAL A 105 5.56 5.67 -20.81
C VAL A 105 4.60 5.39 -19.65
N GLN A 106 3.30 5.64 -19.84
CA GLN A 106 2.30 5.29 -18.83
C GLN A 106 2.19 3.78 -18.58
N ALA A 107 2.15 2.99 -19.66
CA ALA A 107 2.15 1.53 -19.55
C ALA A 107 3.40 1.04 -18.80
N LEU A 108 4.54 1.67 -19.05
CA LEU A 108 5.80 1.38 -18.38
C LEU A 108 5.73 1.69 -16.88
N LEU A 109 5.26 2.88 -16.49
CA LEU A 109 5.11 3.27 -15.07
C LEU A 109 4.14 2.35 -14.33
N GLN A 110 3.02 1.98 -14.97
CA GLN A 110 2.06 1.02 -14.41
C GLN A 110 2.71 -0.35 -14.21
N THR A 111 3.54 -0.78 -15.16
CA THR A 111 4.24 -2.07 -15.08
C THR A 111 5.22 -2.11 -13.89
N VAL A 112 5.94 -1.02 -13.63
CA VAL A 112 6.81 -0.90 -12.44
C VAL A 112 5.99 -0.99 -11.15
N ALA A 113 4.86 -0.28 -11.06
CA ALA A 113 3.97 -0.33 -9.90
C ALA A 113 3.43 -1.75 -9.65
N LEU A 114 2.96 -2.42 -10.69
CA LEU A 114 2.42 -3.79 -10.59
C LEU A 114 3.48 -4.80 -10.15
N ALA A 115 4.72 -4.69 -10.62
CA ALA A 115 5.82 -5.55 -10.17
C ALA A 115 6.28 -5.29 -8.74
N ALA A 116 6.06 -4.07 -8.23
CA ALA A 116 6.21 -3.77 -6.80
C ALA A 116 5.06 -4.34 -5.94
N GLY A 117 4.12 -5.08 -6.55
CA GLY A 117 2.96 -5.65 -5.86
C GLY A 117 1.86 -4.64 -5.58
N LEU A 118 1.91 -3.46 -6.20
CA LEU A 118 0.98 -2.36 -5.95
C LEU A 118 -0.23 -2.50 -6.85
N ARG A 119 -1.18 -3.30 -6.39
CA ARG A 119 -2.36 -3.72 -7.17
C ARG A 119 -3.64 -3.07 -6.66
N GLN A 120 -4.54 -2.79 -7.60
CA GLN A 120 -5.95 -2.54 -7.33
C GLN A 120 -6.62 -3.88 -7.02
N HIS A 121 -6.55 -4.39 -5.79
CA HIS A 121 -7.18 -5.66 -5.43
C HIS A 121 -8.52 -5.45 -4.72
N GLY A 122 -9.56 -6.18 -5.14
CA GLY A 122 -10.88 -6.19 -4.46
C GLY A 122 -10.97 -7.14 -3.26
N GLY A 123 -9.85 -7.69 -2.78
CA GLY A 123 -9.78 -8.68 -1.69
C GLY A 123 -9.53 -8.07 -0.31
N ALA A 124 -9.36 -8.92 0.72
CA ALA A 124 -9.14 -8.51 2.12
C ALA A 124 -7.76 -7.87 2.43
N GLY A 125 -7.04 -7.41 1.40
CA GLY A 125 -5.77 -6.69 1.51
C GLY A 125 -5.94 -5.22 1.12
N GLN A 126 -4.98 -4.36 1.50
CA GLN A 126 -5.04 -2.95 1.13
C GLN A 126 -4.80 -2.79 -0.37
N SER A 127 -5.74 -2.11 -1.01
CA SER A 127 -5.75 -1.84 -2.43
C SER A 127 -5.03 -0.52 -2.74
N TRP A 128 -4.19 -0.56 -3.77
CA TRP A 128 -3.49 0.62 -4.28
C TRP A 128 -4.25 1.17 -5.47
N GLN A 129 -4.41 2.49 -5.54
CA GLN A 129 -4.93 3.20 -6.69
C GLN A 129 -3.77 3.69 -7.54
N LEU A 130 -3.85 3.41 -8.84
CA LEU A 130 -2.89 3.87 -9.84
C LEU A 130 -3.58 4.97 -10.63
N LEU A 131 -3.09 6.21 -10.49
CA LEU A 131 -3.71 7.41 -11.01
C LEU A 131 -2.74 8.08 -11.99
N PRO A 132 -2.93 7.90 -13.31
CA PRO A 132 -2.10 8.55 -14.32
C PRO A 132 -2.17 10.08 -14.19
N ASP A 133 -1.02 10.75 -14.22
CA ASP A 133 -0.92 12.21 -14.22
C ASP A 133 0.00 12.65 -15.36
N GLY A 134 -0.61 13.14 -16.45
CA GLY A 134 0.10 13.42 -17.69
C GLY A 134 0.67 12.15 -18.35
N ARG A 135 1.74 12.31 -19.14
CA ARG A 135 2.37 11.22 -19.89
C ARG A 135 3.47 10.49 -19.09
N ASP A 136 4.18 11.25 -18.26
CA ASP A 136 5.44 10.80 -17.67
C ASP A 136 5.32 10.62 -16.15
N THR A 137 4.11 10.65 -15.58
CA THR A 137 3.91 10.53 -14.13
C THR A 137 2.72 9.64 -13.78
N LEU A 138 2.88 8.82 -12.75
CA LEU A 138 1.85 7.94 -12.20
C LEU A 138 1.82 8.12 -10.69
N HIS A 139 0.70 8.61 -10.16
CA HIS A 139 0.48 8.63 -8.71
C HIS A 139 0.02 7.27 -8.24
N VAL A 140 0.62 6.78 -7.17
CA VAL A 140 0.27 5.54 -6.49
C VAL A 140 -0.23 5.89 -5.11
N ALA A 141 -1.52 5.71 -4.87
CA ALA A 141 -2.20 6.11 -3.63
C ALA A 141 -2.77 4.90 -2.90
N LEU A 142 -2.83 4.97 -1.58
CA LEU A 142 -3.51 3.95 -0.79
C LEU A 142 -5.03 4.18 -0.87
N GLN A 143 -5.81 3.15 -1.23
CA GLN A 143 -7.25 3.30 -1.38
C GLN A 143 -7.90 3.75 -0.07
N GLY A 144 -8.76 4.76 -0.15
CA GLY A 144 -9.45 5.31 1.00
C GLY A 144 -8.62 6.28 1.86
N VAL A 145 -7.40 6.65 1.43
CA VAL A 145 -6.55 7.63 2.13
C VAL A 145 -6.08 8.72 1.16
N ALA A 146 -6.68 9.92 1.26
CA ALA A 146 -6.49 11.00 0.29
C ALA A 146 -5.06 11.58 0.23
N HIS A 147 -4.29 11.45 1.32
CA HIS A 147 -2.96 12.08 1.47
C HIS A 147 -1.80 11.09 1.43
N CYS A 148 -2.06 9.77 1.47
CA CYS A 148 -1.02 8.75 1.39
C CYS A 148 -0.78 8.32 -0.06
N ARG A 149 0.16 8.99 -0.72
CA ARG A 149 0.55 8.64 -2.09
C ARG A 149 2.02 8.90 -2.34
N PHE A 150 2.57 8.30 -3.38
CA PHE A 150 3.86 8.68 -3.95
C PHE A 150 3.70 8.71 -5.47
N SER A 151 4.69 9.24 -6.18
CA SER A 151 4.65 9.29 -7.65
C SER A 151 5.83 8.56 -8.27
N LEU A 152 5.53 7.86 -9.37
CA LEU A 152 6.51 7.32 -10.28
C LEU A 152 6.62 8.28 -11.45
N ARG A 153 7.83 8.71 -11.80
CA ARG A 153 8.07 9.63 -12.90
C ARG A 153 9.10 9.07 -13.87
N TRP A 154 8.85 9.23 -15.16
CA TRP A 154 9.83 8.93 -16.19
C TRP A 154 10.81 10.10 -16.35
N GLU A 155 12.11 9.87 -16.10
CA GLU A 155 13.15 10.91 -16.22
C GLU A 155 13.96 10.81 -17.52
N GLY A 156 13.59 9.87 -18.40
CA GLY A 156 14.25 9.69 -19.69
C GLY A 156 15.27 8.56 -19.74
N PRO A 157 16.12 8.53 -20.78
CA PRO A 157 16.82 7.34 -21.25
C PRO A 157 17.85 6.76 -20.28
N ASN A 158 18.56 7.62 -19.54
CA ASN A 158 19.62 7.20 -18.63
C ASN A 158 19.12 6.89 -17.21
N ARG A 159 17.87 7.27 -16.89
CA ARG A 159 17.25 7.07 -15.58
C ARG A 159 15.75 6.86 -15.79
N PRO A 160 15.33 5.65 -16.21
CA PRO A 160 14.01 5.46 -16.79
C PRO A 160 12.89 5.80 -15.80
N VAL A 161 13.01 5.45 -14.52
CA VAL A 161 11.97 5.75 -13.54
C VAL A 161 12.58 6.29 -12.24
N SER A 162 12.09 7.43 -11.79
CA SER A 162 12.30 7.97 -10.45
C SER A 162 11.05 7.76 -9.60
N VAL A 163 11.28 7.56 -8.30
CA VAL A 163 10.21 7.53 -7.29
C VAL A 163 10.31 8.82 -6.51
N GLN A 164 9.33 9.69 -6.66
CA GLN A 164 9.19 10.89 -5.85
C GLN A 164 8.18 10.60 -4.74
N ASP A 165 8.68 10.55 -3.51
CA ASP A 165 7.86 10.37 -2.33
C ASP A 165 6.99 11.63 -2.17
N ALA A 166 5.67 11.48 -2.21
CA ALA A 166 4.76 12.60 -2.05
C ALA A 166 4.32 12.66 -0.58
N GLU A 167 4.70 13.75 0.07
CA GLU A 167 4.17 14.30 1.32
C GLU A 167 4.28 13.39 2.57
N ASP A 168 4.94 13.92 3.60
CA ASP A 168 4.98 13.42 4.99
C ASP A 168 3.59 13.31 5.67
N LEU A 169 2.49 13.38 4.90
CA LEU A 169 1.10 13.42 5.34
C LEU A 169 0.40 12.07 5.12
N CYS A 170 0.97 11.04 5.74
CA CYS A 170 0.23 9.89 6.27
C CYS A 170 0.10 10.06 7.79
#